data_AF-A0A6H9HUR2-F1
#
_entry.id   AF-A0A6H9HUR2-F1
#
_cell.length_a   1.000
_cell.length_b   1.000
_cell.length_c   1.000
_cell.angle_alpha   90.00
_cell.angle_beta   90.00
_cell.angle_gamma   90.00
#
_symmetry.space_group_name_H-M   'P 1'
#
loop_
_entity.id
_entity.type
_entity.pdbx_description
1 polymer ?
#
loop_
_entity_poly.entity_id
_entity_poly.type
_entity_poly.pdbx_seq_one_letter_code
_entity_poly.pdbx_strand_id
1 'polypeptide(L)'
;MGPDPKIDRTKFRVSHKTAKMVRSKGKIGIYEEDNSRDVNARHYLESDRMKPHYEAAIENAGLEALKYALEGCKAVDLPDDAPPEAIATVAAELDVPVEQIRAALTGETDLWLSSCRSFYNSPFDAPGKPCSKSFFKCLGCGNALVTRRTLPRVIRFLHHIVEKRATMSDTDWRLKFGESHTQITREVLPRFPDAIVAEARVIAQGIGADILILPELLA
;
A
#
# COMPACT_ATOMS: atom_id res chain seq x y z
N MET A 1 -29.45 49.39 7.42
CA MET A 1 -28.26 49.40 6.54
C MET A 1 -27.04 49.20 7.41
N GLY A 2 -26.44 48.01 7.36
CA GLY A 2 -25.10 47.84 7.95
C GLY A 2 -24.11 48.74 7.19
N PRO A 3 -23.02 49.19 7.84
CA PRO A 3 -22.03 50.02 7.16
C PRO A 3 -21.47 49.27 5.95
N ASP A 4 -21.40 49.96 4.79
CA ASP A 4 -20.75 49.42 3.61
C ASP A 4 -19.31 49.02 3.96
N PRO A 5 -18.85 47.83 3.56
CA PRO A 5 -17.51 47.39 3.86
C PRO A 5 -16.51 48.38 3.24
N LYS A 6 -15.74 49.07 4.08
CA LYS A 6 -14.65 49.94 3.63
C LYS A 6 -13.57 49.10 2.96
N ILE A 7 -13.48 49.22 1.64
CA ILE A 7 -12.45 48.57 0.82
C ILE A 7 -11.13 49.33 0.99
N ASP A 8 -10.16 48.70 1.68
CA ASP A 8 -8.78 49.19 1.75
C ASP A 8 -8.00 48.73 0.51
N ARG A 9 -7.78 49.66 -0.42
CA ARG A 9 -7.10 49.40 -1.69
C ARG A 9 -5.63 48.99 -1.54
N THR A 10 -4.98 49.33 -0.41
CA THR A 10 -3.58 48.99 -0.16
C THR A 10 -3.40 47.49 0.13
N LYS A 11 -4.46 46.83 0.58
CA LYS A 11 -4.43 45.42 1.00
C LYS A 11 -4.84 44.44 -0.10
N PHE A 12 -5.27 44.91 -1.27
CA PHE A 12 -5.72 44.03 -2.36
C PHE A 12 -4.68 42.98 -2.76
N ARG A 13 -3.40 43.38 -2.87
CA ARG A 13 -2.32 42.44 -3.22
C ARG A 13 -2.17 41.34 -2.16
N VAL A 14 -2.19 41.69 -0.88
CA VAL A 14 -2.04 40.75 0.23
C VAL A 14 -3.24 39.81 0.33
N SER A 15 -4.45 40.35 0.21
CA SER A 15 -5.69 39.57 0.21
C SER A 15 -5.74 38.59 -0.96
N HIS A 16 -5.39 39.04 -2.18
CA HIS A 16 -5.33 38.18 -3.37
C HIS A 16 -4.33 37.03 -3.17
N LYS A 17 -3.12 37.32 -2.69
CA LYS A 17 -2.08 36.32 -2.42
C LYS A 17 -2.51 35.30 -1.37
N THR A 18 -3.09 35.78 -0.28
CA THR A 18 -3.60 34.92 0.79
C THR A 18 -4.70 34.00 0.27
N ALA A 19 -5.64 34.53 -0.53
CA ALA A 19 -6.69 33.73 -1.15
C ALA A 19 -6.13 32.70 -2.16
N LYS A 20 -5.11 33.07 -2.94
CA LYS A 20 -4.40 32.17 -3.86
C LYS A 20 -3.71 31.02 -3.11
N MET A 21 -3.04 31.32 -1.99
CA MET A 21 -2.38 30.33 -1.12
C MET A 21 -3.36 29.35 -0.46
N VAL A 22 -4.48 29.87 0.06
CA VAL A 22 -5.56 29.03 0.62
C VAL A 22 -6.18 28.14 -0.46
N ARG A 23 -6.47 28.71 -1.64
CA ARG A 23 -7.00 27.95 -2.78
C ARG A 23 -6.04 26.86 -3.27
N SER A 24 -4.73 27.11 -3.22
CA SER A 24 -3.71 26.12 -3.59
C SER A 24 -3.46 25.08 -2.49
N LYS A 25 -4.08 25.21 -1.31
CA LYS A 25 -3.85 24.38 -0.12
C LYS A 25 -2.37 24.32 0.27
N GLY A 26 -1.64 25.42 0.09
CA GLY A 26 -0.21 25.50 0.44
C GLY A 26 0.74 24.80 -0.55
N LYS A 27 0.28 24.43 -1.75
CA LYS A 27 1.15 23.91 -2.82
C LYS A 27 2.08 25.01 -3.33
N ILE A 28 3.30 25.04 -2.81
CA ILE A 28 4.31 26.09 -3.06
C ILE A 28 4.50 26.33 -4.56
N GLY A 29 4.62 25.26 -5.36
CA GLY A 29 4.81 25.32 -6.83
C GLY A 29 3.73 26.07 -7.63
N ILE A 30 2.60 26.42 -7.01
CA ILE A 30 1.50 27.15 -7.66
C ILE A 30 1.63 28.68 -7.45
N TYR A 31 2.54 29.16 -6.59
CA TYR A 31 2.66 30.59 -6.27
C TYR A 31 4.10 31.10 -6.00
N GLU A 32 5.13 30.46 -6.55
CA GLU A 32 6.56 30.87 -6.49
C GLU A 32 6.88 32.17 -7.26
N GLU A 33 5.96 33.13 -7.33
CA GLU A 33 6.11 34.32 -8.18
C GLU A 33 6.99 35.40 -7.57
N ASP A 34 7.01 35.55 -6.24
CA ASP A 34 7.71 36.67 -5.56
C ASP A 34 8.87 36.22 -4.66
N ASN A 35 8.85 34.98 -4.18
CA ASN A 35 9.77 34.48 -3.16
C ASN A 35 10.18 33.04 -3.50
N SER A 36 11.39 32.65 -3.09
CA SER A 36 11.86 31.27 -3.23
C SER A 36 11.00 30.30 -2.41
N ARG A 37 11.06 29.01 -2.76
CA ARG A 37 10.39 27.92 -2.04
C ARG A 37 10.68 27.96 -0.54
N ASP A 38 11.95 28.12 -0.17
CA ASP A 38 12.39 28.13 1.23
C ASP A 38 11.84 29.33 2.00
N VAL A 39 11.80 30.51 1.38
CA VAL A 39 11.23 31.71 2.00
C VAL A 39 9.73 31.54 2.20
N ASN A 40 9.02 31.01 1.20
CA ASN A 40 7.59 30.69 1.31
C ASN A 40 7.32 29.66 2.42
N ALA A 41 8.14 28.60 2.49
CA ALA A 41 8.00 27.55 3.49
C ALA A 41 8.18 28.07 4.91
N ARG A 42 9.23 28.87 5.16
CA ARG A 42 9.58 29.35 6.51
C ARG A 42 8.70 30.48 7.02
N HIS A 43 8.20 31.35 6.13
CA HIS A 43 7.58 32.62 6.56
C HIS A 43 6.10 32.76 6.22
N TYR A 44 5.58 31.95 5.29
CA TYR A 44 4.23 32.16 4.75
C TYR A 44 3.32 30.93 4.84
N LEU A 45 3.88 29.72 4.96
CA LEU A 45 3.07 28.51 5.16
C LEU A 45 2.50 28.42 6.58
N GLU A 46 3.28 28.79 7.60
CA GLU A 46 2.87 28.77 9.00
C GLU A 46 1.96 29.95 9.35
N SER A 47 0.73 29.94 8.81
CA SER A 47 -0.29 30.93 9.14
C SER A 47 -1.56 30.26 9.68
N ASP A 48 -2.28 30.96 10.56
CA ASP A 48 -3.55 30.48 11.13
C ASP A 48 -4.58 30.11 10.06
N ARG A 49 -4.51 30.76 8.89
CA ARG A 49 -5.38 30.47 7.74
C ARG A 49 -5.09 29.13 7.07
N MET A 50 -3.86 28.65 7.17
CA MET A 50 -3.44 27.37 6.59
C MET A 50 -3.59 26.21 7.57
N LYS A 51 -3.61 26.49 8.89
CA LYS A 51 -3.72 25.47 9.94
C LYS A 51 -4.84 24.44 9.70
N PRO A 52 -6.09 24.80 9.35
CA PRO A 52 -7.14 23.80 9.08
C PRO A 52 -6.84 22.88 7.90
N HIS A 53 -6.08 23.36 6.90
CA HIS A 53 -5.69 22.55 5.75
C HIS A 53 -4.61 21.54 6.11
N TYR A 54 -3.67 21.91 6.99
CA TYR A 54 -2.64 20.99 7.48
C TYR A 54 -3.22 19.95 8.42
N GLU A 55 -4.10 20.36 9.34
CA GLU A 55 -4.82 19.44 10.22
C GLU A 55 -5.62 18.42 9.41
N ALA A 56 -6.39 18.88 8.42
CA ALA A 56 -7.10 17.98 7.51
C ALA A 56 -6.15 17.10 6.70
N ALA A 57 -4.98 17.59 6.26
CA ALA A 57 -4.02 16.76 5.54
C ALA A 57 -3.43 15.66 6.42
N ILE A 58 -3.09 15.97 7.67
CA ILE A 58 -2.59 15.01 8.67
C ILE A 58 -3.66 13.96 8.97
N GLU A 59 -4.90 14.39 9.21
CA GLU A 59 -6.03 13.50 9.45
C GLU A 59 -6.28 12.57 8.26
N ASN A 60 -6.36 13.12 7.04
CA ASN A 60 -6.56 12.32 5.84
C ASN A 60 -5.42 11.31 5.63
N ALA A 61 -4.16 11.73 5.82
CA ALA A 61 -3.02 10.84 5.71
C ALA A 61 -3.07 9.71 6.77
N GLY A 62 -3.48 10.04 7.99
CA GLY A 62 -3.67 9.05 9.06
C GLY A 62 -4.76 8.04 8.73
N LEU A 63 -5.90 8.50 8.22
CA LEU A 63 -7.01 7.64 7.80
C LEU A 63 -6.64 6.75 6.61
N GLU A 64 -5.90 7.29 5.64
CA GLU A 64 -5.41 6.53 4.48
C GLU A 64 -4.41 5.45 4.90
N ALA A 65 -3.46 5.79 5.79
CA ALA A 65 -2.51 4.82 6.35
C ALA A 65 -3.21 3.73 7.18
N LEU A 66 -4.22 4.10 7.98
CA LEU A 66 -5.02 3.15 8.74
C LEU A 66 -5.80 2.21 7.82
N LYS A 67 -6.46 2.76 6.80
CA LYS A 67 -7.19 1.97 5.79
C LYS A 67 -6.26 0.96 5.12
N TYR A 68 -5.08 1.41 4.67
CA TYR A 68 -4.09 0.53 4.06
C TYR A 68 -3.67 -0.61 5.00
N ALA A 69 -3.37 -0.28 6.27
CA ALA A 69 -2.97 -1.26 7.28
C ALA A 69 -4.08 -2.28 7.61
N LEU A 70 -5.34 -1.86 7.59
CA LEU A 70 -6.49 -2.73 7.85
C LEU A 70 -6.87 -3.61 6.65
N GLU A 71 -6.72 -3.10 5.43
CA GLU A 71 -7.08 -3.86 4.22
C GLU A 71 -6.13 -5.04 4.01
N GLY A 72 -4.82 -4.79 4.00
CA GLY A 72 -3.76 -5.80 3.90
C GLY A 72 -3.93 -6.84 2.77
N CYS A 73 -3.05 -7.82 2.68
CA CYS A 73 -3.34 -8.99 1.85
C CYS A 73 -4.41 -9.87 2.53
N LYS A 74 -5.29 -10.50 1.74
CA LYS A 74 -6.31 -11.43 2.26
C LYS A 74 -5.90 -12.87 1.98
N ALA A 75 -6.13 -13.77 2.95
CA ALA A 75 -5.88 -15.19 2.79
C ALA A 75 -7.16 -15.90 2.32
N VAL A 76 -7.04 -16.78 1.33
CA VAL A 76 -8.11 -17.61 0.77
C VAL A 76 -7.77 -19.06 1.07
N ASP A 77 -8.31 -19.56 2.18
CA ASP A 77 -8.10 -20.94 2.63
C ASP A 77 -9.09 -21.91 1.96
N LEU A 78 -8.99 -22.03 0.64
CA LEU A 78 -9.78 -22.96 -0.16
C LEU A 78 -8.87 -23.79 -1.05
N PRO A 79 -9.22 -25.07 -1.33
CA PRO A 79 -8.58 -25.83 -2.38
C PRO A 79 -8.89 -25.22 -3.75
N ASP A 80 -8.06 -25.53 -4.75
CA ASP A 80 -8.16 -24.94 -6.09
C ASP A 80 -9.46 -25.31 -6.83
N ASP A 81 -10.02 -26.47 -6.49
CA ASP A 81 -11.26 -27.04 -7.01
C ASP A 81 -12.46 -26.83 -6.04
N ALA A 82 -12.37 -25.86 -5.14
CA ALA A 82 -13.42 -25.58 -4.17
C ALA A 82 -14.79 -25.38 -4.85
N PRO A 83 -15.86 -25.92 -4.26
CA PRO A 83 -17.17 -25.85 -4.87
C PRO A 83 -17.75 -24.42 -4.78
N PRO A 84 -18.69 -24.03 -5.67
CA PRO A 84 -19.18 -22.66 -5.78
C PRO A 84 -19.75 -22.07 -4.49
N GLU A 85 -20.38 -22.89 -3.65
CA GLU A 85 -20.92 -22.47 -2.35
C GLU A 85 -19.83 -22.05 -1.37
N ALA A 86 -18.71 -22.79 -1.30
CA ALA A 86 -17.59 -22.45 -0.44
C ALA A 86 -16.89 -21.16 -0.93
N ILE A 87 -16.76 -21.01 -2.25
CA ILE A 87 -16.26 -19.77 -2.86
C ILE A 87 -17.16 -18.58 -2.49
N ALA A 88 -18.49 -18.74 -2.55
CA ALA A 88 -19.43 -17.69 -2.22
C ALA A 88 -19.36 -17.28 -0.74
N THR A 89 -19.20 -18.24 0.17
CA THR A 89 -19.00 -17.96 1.61
C THR A 89 -17.74 -17.14 1.85
N VAL A 90 -16.58 -17.58 1.34
CA VAL A 90 -15.31 -16.87 1.52
C VAL A 90 -15.31 -15.50 0.84
N ALA A 91 -15.93 -15.39 -0.33
CA ALA A 91 -16.11 -14.11 -1.03
C ALA A 91 -16.88 -13.10 -0.16
N ALA A 92 -17.95 -13.52 0.51
CA ALA A 92 -18.73 -12.67 1.40
C ALA A 92 -17.95 -12.29 2.67
N GLU A 93 -17.27 -13.24 3.30
CA GLU A 93 -16.46 -13.00 4.51
C GLU A 93 -15.32 -12.01 4.26
N LEU A 94 -14.68 -12.11 3.09
CA LEU A 94 -13.55 -11.27 2.73
C LEU A 94 -13.96 -9.95 2.07
N ASP A 95 -15.26 -9.72 1.80
CA ASP A 95 -15.74 -8.61 0.97
C ASP A 95 -14.96 -8.53 -0.36
N VAL A 96 -14.99 -9.63 -1.11
CA VAL A 96 -14.34 -9.80 -2.41
C VAL A 96 -15.34 -10.41 -3.40
N PRO A 97 -15.47 -9.90 -4.63
CA PRO A 97 -16.30 -10.52 -5.65
C PRO A 97 -15.96 -12.01 -5.88
N VAL A 98 -16.99 -12.86 -5.98
CA VAL A 98 -16.87 -14.31 -6.23
C VAL A 98 -15.95 -14.63 -7.42
N GLU A 99 -16.08 -13.87 -8.51
CA GLU A 99 -15.25 -14.03 -9.70
C GLU A 99 -13.75 -13.83 -9.45
N GLN A 100 -13.40 -12.89 -8.55
CA GLN A 100 -12.00 -12.64 -8.20
C GLN A 100 -11.42 -13.75 -7.33
N ILE A 101 -12.23 -14.34 -6.43
CA ILE A 101 -11.81 -15.51 -5.66
C ILE A 101 -11.61 -16.70 -6.61
N ARG A 102 -12.55 -16.94 -7.54
CA ARG A 102 -12.43 -18.01 -8.54
C ARG A 102 -11.17 -17.85 -9.40
N ALA A 103 -10.94 -16.65 -9.95
CA ALA A 103 -9.76 -16.36 -10.75
C ALA A 103 -8.43 -16.50 -9.97
N ALA A 104 -8.46 -16.30 -8.65
CA ALA A 104 -7.30 -16.56 -7.79
C ALA A 104 -7.06 -18.07 -7.56
N LEU A 105 -8.12 -18.87 -7.38
CA LEU A 105 -8.00 -20.32 -7.19
C LEU A 105 -7.52 -21.04 -8.46
N THR A 106 -7.95 -20.58 -9.64
CA THR A 106 -7.47 -21.10 -10.93
C THR A 106 -6.04 -20.64 -11.28
N GLY A 107 -5.52 -19.63 -10.57
CA GLY A 107 -4.22 -19.01 -10.85
C GLY A 107 -4.22 -18.07 -12.05
N GLU A 108 -5.38 -17.72 -12.61
CA GLU A 108 -5.50 -16.79 -13.75
C GLU A 108 -4.87 -15.42 -13.45
N THR A 109 -4.94 -15.00 -12.19
CA THR A 109 -4.44 -13.70 -11.73
C THR A 109 -3.17 -13.81 -10.89
N ASP A 110 -2.49 -14.97 -10.92
CA ASP A 110 -1.28 -15.20 -10.13
C ASP A 110 -0.13 -14.27 -10.54
N LEU A 111 0.41 -13.60 -9.54
CA LEU A 111 1.76 -13.06 -9.56
C LEU A 111 2.68 -14.05 -8.83
N TRP A 112 3.88 -13.60 -8.44
CA TRP A 112 4.84 -14.50 -7.80
C TRP A 112 4.39 -14.98 -6.40
N LEU A 113 3.96 -14.06 -5.52
CA LEU A 113 3.63 -14.36 -4.12
C LEU A 113 2.13 -14.40 -3.80
N SER A 114 1.28 -13.99 -4.73
CA SER A 114 -0.16 -13.81 -4.51
C SER A 114 -0.90 -13.69 -5.85
N SER A 115 -2.22 -13.83 -5.84
CA SER A 115 -3.09 -13.47 -6.97
C SER A 115 -3.56 -12.01 -6.84
N CYS A 116 -3.56 -11.25 -7.95
CA CYS A 116 -3.89 -9.83 -7.96
C CYS A 116 -5.34 -9.57 -8.43
N ARG A 117 -6.14 -8.91 -7.58
CA ARG A 117 -7.55 -8.63 -7.90
C ARG A 117 -7.76 -7.43 -8.83
N SER A 118 -6.82 -6.48 -8.86
CA SER A 118 -7.01 -5.25 -9.64
C SER A 118 -5.69 -4.56 -9.97
N PHE A 119 -5.03 -5.01 -11.03
CA PHE A 119 -3.70 -4.50 -11.42
C PHE A 119 -3.69 -3.02 -11.80
N TYR A 120 -4.78 -2.50 -12.40
CA TYR A 120 -4.92 -1.10 -12.80
C TYR A 120 -5.57 -0.20 -11.74
N ASN A 121 -5.79 -0.72 -10.54
CA ASN A 121 -6.34 0.01 -9.40
C ASN A 121 -5.51 -0.26 -8.14
N SER A 122 -4.19 -0.11 -8.28
CA SER A 122 -3.21 -0.20 -7.20
C SER A 122 -3.42 0.94 -6.20
N PRO A 123 -3.30 0.70 -4.87
CA PRO A 123 -3.32 1.78 -3.89
C PRO A 123 -2.06 2.66 -3.94
N PHE A 124 -1.05 2.28 -4.73
CA PHE A 124 0.23 2.98 -4.81
C PHE A 124 0.38 3.88 -6.04
N ASP A 125 -0.53 3.75 -7.01
CA ASP A 125 -0.46 4.41 -8.30
C ASP A 125 -1.79 5.11 -8.61
N ALA A 126 -1.77 6.06 -9.53
CA ALA A 126 -3.01 6.72 -9.95
C ALA A 126 -4.00 5.71 -10.56
N PRO A 127 -5.32 5.83 -10.30
CA PRO A 127 -6.32 4.94 -10.88
C PRO A 127 -6.20 4.84 -12.41
N GLY A 128 -6.30 3.62 -12.93
CA GLY A 128 -6.13 3.32 -14.36
C GLY A 128 -4.67 3.15 -14.81
N LYS A 129 -3.68 3.39 -13.94
CA LYS A 129 -2.28 3.06 -14.22
C LYS A 129 -1.96 1.63 -13.79
N PRO A 130 -1.12 0.90 -14.54
CA PRO A 130 -0.62 -0.39 -14.09
C PRO A 130 0.17 -0.22 -12.79
N CYS A 131 0.05 -1.19 -11.89
CA CYS A 131 0.81 -1.20 -10.64
C CYS A 131 2.32 -1.14 -10.92
N SER A 132 3.01 -0.17 -10.30
CA SER A 132 4.45 0.03 -10.47
C SER A 132 5.29 -0.73 -9.44
N LYS A 133 4.66 -1.35 -8.44
CA LYS A 133 5.36 -1.96 -7.31
C LYS A 133 5.87 -3.35 -7.62
N SER A 134 7.01 -3.68 -7.04
CA SER A 134 7.57 -5.02 -7.06
C SER A 134 6.70 -5.99 -6.26
N PHE A 135 6.87 -7.28 -6.55
CA PHE A 135 6.08 -8.37 -5.96
C PHE A 135 6.16 -8.44 -4.42
N PHE A 136 7.18 -7.87 -3.77
CA PHE A 136 7.28 -7.82 -2.30
C PHE A 136 6.13 -7.04 -1.67
N LYS A 137 5.68 -5.96 -2.35
CA LYS A 137 4.59 -5.12 -1.85
C LYS A 137 3.23 -5.78 -1.92
N CYS A 138 3.08 -6.88 -2.66
CA CYS A 138 1.84 -7.64 -2.69
C CYS A 138 1.44 -8.17 -1.30
N LEU A 139 2.40 -8.51 -0.43
CA LEU A 139 2.12 -9.07 0.90
C LEU A 139 1.46 -8.07 1.88
N GLY A 140 1.48 -6.77 1.58
CA GLY A 140 0.74 -5.74 2.32
C GLY A 140 -0.36 -5.07 1.50
N CYS A 141 -0.64 -5.54 0.29
CA CYS A 141 -1.55 -4.86 -0.63
C CYS A 141 -2.99 -5.36 -0.47
N GLY A 142 -3.94 -4.44 -0.31
CA GLY A 142 -5.39 -4.70 -0.32
C GLY A 142 -5.88 -5.55 -1.48
N ASN A 143 -5.24 -5.44 -2.65
CA ASN A 143 -5.62 -6.20 -3.86
C ASN A 143 -5.07 -7.62 -3.89
N ALA A 144 -4.18 -8.01 -2.98
CA ALA A 144 -3.53 -9.31 -3.02
C ALA A 144 -4.37 -10.38 -2.30
N LEU A 145 -4.49 -11.52 -2.96
CA LEU A 145 -5.02 -12.77 -2.39
C LEU A 145 -3.89 -13.78 -2.27
N VAL A 146 -3.62 -14.24 -1.05
CA VAL A 146 -2.77 -15.41 -0.83
C VAL A 146 -3.70 -16.63 -0.77
N THR A 147 -3.47 -17.59 -1.64
CA THR A 147 -4.22 -18.85 -1.78
C THR A 147 -3.35 -20.02 -1.32
N ARG A 148 -3.93 -21.21 -1.12
CA ARG A 148 -3.16 -22.43 -0.86
C ARG A 148 -2.11 -22.70 -1.95
N ARG A 149 -2.41 -22.40 -3.22
CA ARG A 149 -1.49 -22.51 -4.37
C ARG A 149 -0.29 -21.56 -4.31
N THR A 150 -0.49 -20.33 -3.84
CA THR A 150 0.60 -19.32 -3.74
C THR A 150 1.39 -19.43 -2.44
N LEU A 151 0.81 -20.03 -1.40
CA LEU A 151 1.41 -20.18 -0.07
C LEU A 151 2.80 -20.84 -0.07
N PRO A 152 3.08 -21.93 -0.82
CA PRO A 152 4.43 -22.50 -0.90
C PRO A 152 5.48 -21.50 -1.41
N ARG A 153 5.12 -20.63 -2.38
CA ARG A 153 6.02 -19.57 -2.89
C ARG A 153 6.29 -18.51 -1.84
N VAL A 154 5.26 -18.12 -1.08
CA VAL A 154 5.40 -17.22 0.08
C VAL A 154 6.36 -17.80 1.12
N ILE A 155 6.22 -19.08 1.45
CA ILE A 155 7.09 -19.78 2.40
C ILE A 155 8.52 -19.88 1.87
N ARG A 156 8.71 -20.24 0.60
CA ARG A 156 10.05 -20.26 -0.03
C ARG A 156 10.71 -18.89 0.03
N PHE A 157 9.95 -17.82 -0.21
CA PHE A 157 10.45 -16.45 -0.09
C PHE A 157 10.81 -16.08 1.35
N LEU A 158 10.02 -16.51 2.35
CA LEU A 158 10.38 -16.35 3.76
C LEU A 158 11.71 -17.02 4.09
N HIS A 159 11.96 -18.25 3.59
CA HIS A 159 13.24 -18.92 3.76
C HIS A 159 14.40 -18.09 3.18
N HIS A 160 14.23 -17.58 1.96
CA HIS A 160 15.23 -16.70 1.34
C HIS A 160 15.52 -15.44 2.17
N ILE A 161 14.47 -14.76 2.65
CA ILE A 161 14.60 -13.59 3.52
C ILE A 161 15.41 -13.93 4.78
N VAL A 162 15.12 -15.07 5.41
CA VAL A 162 15.81 -15.50 6.64
C VAL A 162 17.28 -15.83 6.35
N GLU A 163 17.58 -16.51 5.25
CA GLU A 163 18.95 -16.83 4.81
C GLU A 163 19.80 -15.56 4.59
N LYS A 164 19.21 -14.47 4.08
CA LYS A 164 19.91 -13.18 3.91
C LYS A 164 20.42 -12.56 5.20
N ARG A 165 19.89 -12.95 6.38
CA ARG A 165 20.44 -12.49 7.67
C ARG A 165 21.89 -12.90 7.87
N ALA A 166 22.35 -13.99 7.25
CA ALA A 166 23.73 -14.44 7.38
C ALA A 166 24.74 -13.58 6.59
N THR A 167 24.27 -12.82 5.59
CA THR A 167 25.14 -12.07 4.66
C THR A 167 24.87 -10.57 4.62
N MET A 168 23.93 -10.06 5.42
CA MET A 168 23.56 -8.65 5.51
C MET A 168 23.69 -8.13 6.94
N SER A 169 23.91 -6.82 7.07
CA SER A 169 23.76 -6.14 8.36
C SER A 169 22.29 -6.20 8.81
N ASP A 170 22.03 -6.15 10.13
CA ASP A 170 20.65 -6.12 10.64
C ASP A 170 19.87 -4.89 10.13
N THR A 171 20.54 -3.74 10.01
CA THR A 171 19.95 -2.53 9.46
C THR A 171 19.53 -2.70 8.00
N ASP A 172 20.41 -3.21 7.14
CA ASP A 172 20.10 -3.43 5.72
C ASP A 172 19.01 -4.49 5.54
N TRP A 173 19.07 -5.55 6.35
CA TRP A 173 18.08 -6.61 6.33
C TRP A 173 16.69 -6.06 6.71
N ARG A 174 16.60 -5.26 7.78
CA ARG A 174 15.33 -4.66 8.22
C ARG A 174 14.77 -3.72 7.16
N LEU A 175 15.63 -2.89 6.56
CA LEU A 175 15.23 -1.94 5.51
C LEU A 175 14.65 -2.67 4.29
N LYS A 176 15.26 -3.78 3.87
CA LYS A 176 14.89 -4.50 2.65
C LYS A 176 13.77 -5.52 2.85
N PHE A 177 13.77 -6.22 3.98
CA PHE A 177 12.94 -7.42 4.19
C PHE A 177 12.13 -7.40 5.49
N GLY A 178 12.34 -6.44 6.39
CA GLY A 178 11.68 -6.41 7.69
C GLY A 178 10.14 -6.38 7.58
N GLU A 179 9.62 -5.59 6.65
CA GLU A 179 8.19 -5.49 6.38
C GLU A 179 7.62 -6.82 5.84
N SER A 180 8.20 -7.36 4.75
CA SER A 180 7.74 -8.62 4.16
C SER A 180 7.86 -9.79 5.15
N HIS A 181 8.94 -9.86 5.94
CA HIS A 181 9.06 -10.86 7.00
C HIS A 181 7.91 -10.75 8.02
N THR A 182 7.59 -9.53 8.45
CA THR A 182 6.49 -9.29 9.39
C THR A 182 5.15 -9.67 8.80
N GLN A 183 4.84 -9.23 7.58
CA GLN A 183 3.60 -9.58 6.87
C GLN A 183 3.46 -11.09 6.74
N ILE A 184 4.51 -11.81 6.31
CA ILE A 184 4.42 -13.26 6.17
C ILE A 184 4.18 -13.93 7.53
N THR A 185 5.01 -13.61 8.53
CA THR A 185 5.02 -14.34 9.81
C THR A 185 3.87 -13.98 10.75
N ARG A 186 3.36 -12.74 10.67
CA ARG A 186 2.33 -12.22 11.58
C ARG A 186 0.96 -12.11 10.94
N GLU A 187 0.89 -11.96 9.62
CA GLU A 187 -0.37 -11.67 8.94
C GLU A 187 -0.78 -12.75 7.94
N VAL A 188 0.16 -13.35 7.19
CA VAL A 188 -0.19 -14.37 6.18
C VAL A 188 -0.30 -15.75 6.82
N LEU A 189 0.79 -16.28 7.37
CA LEU A 189 0.83 -17.66 7.87
C LEU A 189 -0.23 -17.96 8.93
N PRO A 190 -0.50 -17.07 9.91
CA PRO A 190 -1.52 -17.32 10.93
C PRO A 190 -2.97 -17.36 10.41
N ARG A 191 -3.23 -16.92 9.17
CA ARG A 191 -4.56 -16.97 8.56
C ARG A 191 -4.87 -18.32 7.87
N PHE A 192 -3.90 -19.23 7.82
CA PHE A 192 -4.09 -20.58 7.30
C PHE A 192 -4.03 -21.60 8.45
N PRO A 193 -4.76 -22.72 8.36
CA PRO A 193 -4.61 -23.83 9.30
C PRO A 193 -3.18 -24.39 9.30
N ASP A 194 -2.70 -24.81 10.48
CA ASP A 194 -1.34 -25.35 10.65
C ASP A 194 -1.03 -26.52 9.71
N ALA A 195 -2.02 -27.38 9.44
CA ALA A 195 -1.89 -28.49 8.51
C ALA A 195 -1.58 -28.02 7.07
N ILE A 196 -2.28 -26.97 6.61
CA ILE A 196 -2.07 -26.38 5.29
C ILE A 196 -0.71 -25.69 5.20
N VAL A 197 -0.30 -24.99 6.27
CA VAL A 197 1.03 -24.40 6.35
C VAL A 197 2.12 -25.49 6.34
N ALA A 198 1.94 -26.59 7.06
CA ALA A 198 2.88 -27.71 7.09
C ALA A 198 3.03 -28.37 5.71
N GLU A 199 1.92 -28.62 5.02
CA GLU A 199 1.93 -29.12 3.65
C GLU A 199 2.65 -28.15 2.71
N ALA A 200 2.31 -26.86 2.78
CA ALA A 200 2.95 -25.84 1.96
C ALA A 200 4.46 -25.70 2.23
N ARG A 201 4.93 -25.96 3.46
CA ARG A 201 6.36 -26.03 3.79
C ARG A 201 7.05 -27.19 3.09
N VAL A 202 6.42 -28.36 3.00
CA VAL A 202 6.96 -29.50 2.27
C VAL A 202 7.08 -29.17 0.79
N ILE A 203 6.05 -28.58 0.18
CA ILE A 203 6.08 -28.17 -1.23
C ILE A 203 7.16 -27.11 -1.48
N ALA A 204 7.31 -26.15 -0.55
CA ALA A 204 8.28 -25.07 -0.68
C ALA A 204 9.74 -25.55 -0.76
N GLN A 205 10.07 -26.72 -0.18
CA GLN A 205 11.41 -27.32 -0.27
C GLN A 205 11.75 -27.77 -1.70
N GLY A 206 10.74 -28.11 -2.50
CA GLY A 206 10.89 -28.47 -3.91
C GLY A 206 11.01 -27.28 -4.86
N ILE A 207 10.75 -26.05 -4.38
CA ILE A 207 10.92 -24.83 -5.17
C ILE A 207 12.40 -24.46 -5.18
N GLY A 208 12.98 -24.29 -6.37
CA GLY A 208 14.41 -24.07 -6.59
C GLY A 208 15.08 -23.07 -5.63
N ALA A 209 16.37 -23.32 -5.37
CA ALA A 209 17.14 -22.58 -4.37
C ALA A 209 17.39 -21.11 -4.75
N ASP A 210 17.47 -20.79 -6.04
CA ASP A 210 17.92 -19.46 -6.45
C ASP A 210 16.76 -18.50 -6.68
N ILE A 211 16.37 -17.78 -5.62
CA ILE A 211 15.58 -16.55 -5.78
C ILE A 211 16.56 -15.42 -6.11
N LEU A 212 16.59 -15.04 -7.38
CA LEU A 212 17.35 -13.89 -7.87
C LEU A 212 16.49 -12.63 -7.76
N ILE A 213 16.82 -11.77 -6.79
CA ILE A 213 16.20 -10.46 -6.64
C ILE A 213 17.18 -9.42 -7.18
N LEU A 214 16.75 -8.70 -8.22
CA LEU A 214 17.52 -7.58 -8.75
C LEU A 214 17.65 -6.48 -7.67
N PRO A 215 18.85 -5.88 -7.48
CA PRO A 215 19.07 -4.86 -6.45
C PRO A 215 18.09 -3.70 -6.50
N GLU A 216 17.64 -3.32 -7.69
CA GLU A 216 16.68 -2.23 -7.93
C GLU A 216 15.29 -2.52 -7.36
N LEU A 217 14.96 -3.80 -7.12
CA LEU A 217 13.70 -4.21 -6.51
C LEU A 217 13.73 -4.23 -4.98
N LEU A 218 14.92 -4.04 -4.39
CA LEU A 218 15.16 -3.97 -2.93
C LEU A 218 15.31 -2.53 -2.42
N ALA A 219 15.20 -1.53 -3.31
CA ALA A 219 15.37 -0.11 -3.03
C ALA A 219 14.04 0.59 -2.71
#